data_AF-A0A8X8W5T2-F1
#
_entry.id   AF-A0A8X8W5T2-F1
#
_cell.length_a   1.000
_cell.length_b   1.000
_cell.length_c   1.000
_cell.angle_alpha   90.00
_cell.angle_beta   90.00
_cell.angle_gamma   90.00
#
_symmetry.space_group_name_H-M   'P 1'
#
loop_
_entity.id
_entity.type
_entity.pdbx_description
1 polymer ?
#
loop_
_entity_poly.entity_id
_entity_poly.type
_entity_poly.pdbx_seq_one_letter_code
_entity_poly.pdbx_strand_id
1 'polypeptide(L)'
;MAEEADAGAAFVLQSRGKWWHAAFHLTTAIVGPTILTLPYAFRGLGWALGLLCLTSMGLVTFYAYFLMSLVLDHCEKSGRRHIRFRELAADVLGSGWMFYFVVFIQTAINTGISIGAILLARECLLIMYSSLSPNGSLKLYHFIAMVTLVMILLSQFPSFHSLRHINLVSLLLSIGYTFLVVGACINAPASKEAPRRDYSLEPFESSRIFSATSISIIAAIYGNGILPEIQVGLSSTLAPPATGKMLKGLIMCYIVIFLTFYSAAVSGYWVFGNKSNANILKSLMPDEGPSLATVVFVLLQLFAIGLVSVFPSCKKSADVNKGVFSTRNLIPRIVLRSLYVIVCGFFAAMLPFFGDINGVVGAIGFIPLDFVLPMLLYNRSHKPTRSSAAYWINNSIIVVFTCVGIVGAFSSVRKLVGDAAEFKLFSSDVVD
;
A
#
# COMPACT_ATOMS: atom_id res chain seq x y z
N MET A 1 -29.70 -7.56 -23.83
CA MET A 1 -28.93 -8.31 -22.83
C MET A 1 -28.73 -7.35 -21.67
N ALA A 2 -29.49 -7.53 -20.58
CA ALA A 2 -29.60 -6.54 -19.50
C ALA A 2 -28.25 -6.35 -18.79
N GLU A 3 -27.75 -5.11 -18.74
CA GLU A 3 -26.61 -4.73 -17.91
C GLU A 3 -26.96 -5.02 -16.44
N GLU A 4 -26.24 -5.96 -15.81
CA GLU A 4 -26.28 -6.13 -14.37
C GLU A 4 -25.79 -4.85 -13.69
N ALA A 5 -26.71 -4.09 -13.12
CA ALA A 5 -26.42 -2.88 -12.36
C ALA A 5 -25.65 -3.23 -11.06
N ASP A 6 -24.32 -3.15 -11.11
CA ASP A 6 -23.45 -3.22 -9.94
C ASP A 6 -23.65 -1.97 -9.07
N ALA A 7 -24.12 -2.14 -7.84
CA ALA A 7 -24.31 -1.07 -6.87
C ALA A 7 -23.01 -0.25 -6.61
N GLY A 8 -21.83 -0.86 -6.79
CA GLY A 8 -20.55 -0.16 -6.75
C GLY A 8 -20.31 0.76 -7.95
N ALA A 9 -20.74 0.34 -9.14
CA ALA A 9 -20.69 1.17 -10.35
C ALA A 9 -21.73 2.30 -10.30
N ALA A 10 -22.94 2.02 -9.80
CA ALA A 10 -23.99 3.03 -9.63
C ALA A 10 -23.60 4.16 -8.66
N PHE A 11 -22.85 3.85 -7.59
CA PHE A 11 -22.34 4.84 -6.64
C PHE A 11 -21.24 5.74 -7.23
N VAL A 12 -20.31 5.15 -8.00
CA VAL A 12 -19.31 5.92 -8.75
C VAL A 12 -20.03 6.90 -9.67
N LEU A 13 -20.99 6.42 -10.47
CA LEU A 13 -21.76 7.22 -11.44
C LEU A 13 -22.63 8.33 -10.82
N GLN A 14 -23.01 8.25 -9.54
CA GLN A 14 -23.85 9.26 -8.87
C GLN A 14 -23.05 10.48 -8.38
N SER A 15 -21.73 10.39 -8.24
CA SER A 15 -20.93 11.53 -7.77
C SER A 15 -20.50 12.42 -8.94
N ARG A 16 -20.98 13.67 -8.99
CA ARG A 16 -20.33 14.73 -9.78
C ARG A 16 -19.03 15.14 -9.08
N GLY A 17 -18.03 14.25 -9.13
CA GLY A 17 -16.75 14.43 -8.47
C GLY A 17 -15.99 15.62 -9.07
N LYS A 18 -15.58 16.56 -8.22
CA LYS A 18 -14.63 17.62 -8.59
C LYS A 18 -13.20 17.07 -8.50
N TRP A 19 -12.24 17.68 -9.21
CA TRP A 19 -10.86 17.18 -9.32
C TRP A 19 -10.16 16.97 -7.95
N TRP A 20 -10.49 17.78 -6.93
CA TRP A 20 -9.92 17.62 -5.60
C TRP A 20 -10.42 16.37 -4.87
N HIS A 21 -11.60 15.85 -5.22
CA HIS A 21 -12.07 14.58 -4.69
C HIS A 21 -11.19 13.44 -5.19
N ALA A 22 -10.85 13.46 -6.47
CA ALA A 22 -9.88 12.52 -7.01
C ALA A 22 -8.53 12.64 -6.31
N ALA A 23 -8.08 13.87 -6.05
CA ALA A 23 -6.82 14.14 -5.40
C ALA A 23 -6.71 13.49 -4.00
N PHE A 24 -7.64 13.77 -3.07
CA PHE A 24 -7.51 13.19 -1.73
C PHE A 24 -7.77 11.68 -1.72
N HIS A 25 -8.65 11.14 -2.56
CA HIS A 25 -8.85 9.69 -2.66
C HIS A 25 -7.57 8.99 -3.14
N LEU A 26 -6.88 9.58 -4.14
CA LEU A 26 -5.60 9.11 -4.63
C LEU A 26 -4.52 9.18 -3.54
N THR A 27 -4.45 10.30 -2.83
CA THR A 27 -3.48 10.47 -1.74
C THR A 27 -3.73 9.49 -0.61
N THR A 28 -4.98 9.24 -0.21
CA THR A 28 -5.31 8.30 0.88
C THR A 28 -5.05 6.85 0.51
N ALA A 29 -5.03 6.56 -0.78
CA ALA A 29 -4.67 5.26 -1.28
C ALA A 29 -3.15 5.05 -1.14
N ILE A 30 -2.32 6.01 -1.56
CA ILE A 30 -0.86 5.85 -1.53
C ILE A 30 -0.28 6.12 -0.12
N VAL A 31 -0.72 7.20 0.52
CA VAL A 31 -0.18 7.66 1.80
C VAL A 31 -0.84 6.89 2.94
N GLY A 32 -0.15 5.84 3.39
CA GLY A 32 -0.55 5.02 4.52
C GLY A 32 0.59 4.76 5.50
N PRO A 33 0.33 3.99 6.58
CA PRO A 33 1.31 3.70 7.63
C PRO A 33 2.57 2.97 7.15
N THR A 34 2.56 2.41 5.94
CA THR A 34 3.74 1.80 5.30
C THR A 34 4.88 2.80 5.08
N ILE A 35 4.62 4.12 5.07
CA ILE A 35 5.68 5.14 5.02
C ILE A 35 6.64 5.06 6.22
N LEU A 36 6.19 4.48 7.34
CA LEU A 36 6.99 4.29 8.55
C LEU A 36 8.12 3.27 8.34
N THR A 37 8.11 2.52 7.23
CA THR A 37 9.17 1.60 6.81
C THR A 37 10.21 2.26 5.90
N LEU A 38 10.00 3.50 5.43
CA LEU A 38 10.95 4.16 4.52
C LEU A 38 12.38 4.26 5.09
N PRO A 39 12.59 4.61 6.37
CA PRO A 39 13.94 4.60 6.96
C PRO A 39 14.61 3.22 6.92
N TYR A 40 13.83 2.15 7.09
CA TYR A 40 14.32 0.77 6.98
C TYR A 40 14.72 0.41 5.55
N ALA A 41 13.98 0.88 4.55
CA ALA A 41 14.43 0.72 3.16
C ALA A 41 15.76 1.44 2.91
N PHE A 42 15.94 2.64 3.49
CA PHE A 42 17.20 3.39 3.40
C PHE A 42 18.35 2.69 4.14
N ARG A 43 18.09 1.97 5.23
CA ARG A 43 19.10 1.10 5.87
C ARG A 43 19.70 0.09 4.90
N GLY A 44 18.90 -0.48 4.01
CA GLY A 44 19.41 -1.43 3.00
C GLY A 44 20.09 -0.78 1.81
N LEU A 45 19.76 0.47 1.47
CA LEU A 45 20.24 1.14 0.24
C LEU A 45 21.33 2.20 0.49
N GLY A 46 21.38 2.75 1.69
CA GLY A 46 22.12 3.97 1.98
C GLY A 46 21.46 5.23 1.42
N TRP A 47 22.10 6.38 1.65
CA TRP A 47 21.56 7.70 1.29
C TRP A 47 21.37 7.88 -0.22
N ALA A 48 22.42 7.67 -1.00
CA ALA A 48 22.43 7.99 -2.43
C ALA A 48 21.43 7.11 -3.20
N LEU A 49 21.52 5.78 -3.01
CA LEU A 49 20.64 4.84 -3.70
C LEU A 49 19.20 4.91 -3.14
N GLY A 50 19.03 5.13 -1.83
CA GLY A 50 17.71 5.33 -1.21
C GLY A 50 16.97 6.53 -1.81
N LEU A 51 17.61 7.70 -1.89
CA LEU A 51 17.03 8.90 -2.50
C LEU A 51 16.78 8.73 -4.00
N LEU A 52 17.70 8.07 -4.72
CA LEU A 52 17.53 7.77 -6.14
C LEU A 52 16.31 6.88 -6.36
N CYS A 53 16.22 5.74 -5.66
CA CYS A 53 15.09 4.83 -5.77
C CYS A 53 13.76 5.48 -5.39
N LEU A 54 13.71 6.23 -4.28
CA LEU A 54 12.53 6.97 -3.84
C LEU A 54 12.04 7.93 -4.95
N THR A 55 12.97 8.72 -5.51
CA THR A 55 12.65 9.71 -6.56
C THR A 55 12.24 9.03 -7.87
N SER A 56 13.00 8.03 -8.33
CA SER A 56 12.71 7.31 -9.57
C SER A 56 11.35 6.61 -9.51
N MET A 57 11.01 5.97 -8.39
CA MET A 57 9.70 5.33 -8.23
C MET A 57 8.55 6.34 -8.16
N GLY A 58 8.75 7.48 -7.50
CA GLY A 58 7.79 8.58 -7.54
C GLY A 58 7.53 9.08 -8.96
N LEU A 59 8.58 9.32 -9.74
CA LEU A 59 8.44 9.78 -11.13
C LEU A 59 7.76 8.75 -12.03
N VAL A 60 8.14 7.47 -11.90
CA VAL A 60 7.57 6.40 -12.72
C VAL A 60 6.11 6.15 -12.37
N THR A 61 5.74 6.14 -11.09
CA THR A 61 4.33 5.98 -10.69
C THR A 61 3.48 7.18 -11.09
N PHE A 62 4.00 8.41 -10.96
CA PHE A 62 3.30 9.60 -11.46
C PHE A 62 3.04 9.46 -12.97
N TYR A 63 4.07 9.09 -13.71
CA TYR A 63 3.97 8.89 -15.15
C TYR A 63 2.98 7.76 -15.49
N ALA A 64 3.03 6.63 -14.79
CA ALA A 64 2.13 5.50 -14.97
C ALA A 64 0.66 5.90 -14.79
N TYR A 65 0.34 6.62 -13.72
CA TYR A 65 -1.02 7.10 -13.44
C TYR A 65 -1.46 8.18 -14.44
N PHE A 66 -0.55 9.03 -14.90
CA PHE A 66 -0.84 9.94 -16.00
C PHE A 66 -1.18 9.17 -17.30
N LEU A 67 -0.39 8.17 -17.67
CA LEU A 67 -0.66 7.32 -18.84
C LEU A 67 -2.00 6.61 -18.72
N MET A 68 -2.34 6.07 -17.55
CA MET A 68 -3.64 5.45 -17.30
C MET A 68 -4.80 6.41 -17.59
N SER A 69 -4.66 7.68 -17.22
CA SER A 69 -5.68 8.70 -17.52
C SER A 69 -5.85 8.91 -19.04
N LEU A 70 -4.76 8.84 -19.81
CA LEU A 70 -4.81 8.92 -21.27
C LEU A 70 -5.44 7.67 -21.90
N VAL A 71 -5.09 6.47 -21.41
CA VAL A 71 -5.68 5.21 -21.87
C VAL A 71 -7.20 5.21 -21.68
N LEU A 72 -7.66 5.72 -20.53
CA LEU A 72 -9.08 5.85 -20.23
C LEU A 72 -9.78 6.79 -21.18
N ASP A 73 -9.26 8.02 -21.35
CA ASP A 73 -9.82 9.01 -22.28
C ASP A 73 -9.87 8.48 -23.72
N HIS A 74 -8.87 7.71 -24.15
CA HIS A 74 -8.86 7.04 -25.45
C HIS A 74 -9.96 5.97 -25.58
N CYS A 75 -10.17 5.15 -24.55
CA CYS A 75 -11.22 4.13 -24.56
C CYS A 75 -12.62 4.77 -24.55
N GLU A 76 -12.84 5.80 -23.74
CA GLU A 76 -14.11 6.53 -23.65
C GLU A 76 -14.45 7.22 -24.98
N LYS A 77 -13.48 7.85 -25.65
CA LYS A 77 -13.64 8.40 -27.00
C LYS A 77 -14.03 7.36 -28.04
N SER A 78 -13.67 6.10 -27.80
CA SER A 78 -14.04 4.95 -28.65
C SER A 78 -15.36 4.30 -28.24
N GLY A 79 -16.12 4.90 -27.31
CA GLY A 79 -17.37 4.35 -26.79
C GLY A 79 -17.22 3.18 -25.81
N ARG A 80 -15.98 2.85 -25.39
CA ARG A 80 -15.69 1.75 -24.45
C ARG A 80 -15.41 2.32 -23.07
N ARG A 81 -16.42 2.32 -22.20
CA ARG A 81 -16.29 2.82 -20.83
C ARG A 81 -15.96 1.69 -19.86
N HIS A 82 -14.90 1.86 -19.09
CA HIS A 82 -14.44 0.89 -18.09
C HIS A 82 -14.41 1.53 -16.71
N ILE A 83 -14.94 0.85 -15.69
CA ILE A 83 -14.95 1.32 -14.30
C ILE A 83 -13.93 0.52 -13.46
N ARG A 84 -13.50 -0.65 -13.95
CA ARG A 84 -12.57 -1.55 -13.25
C ARG A 84 -11.29 -1.73 -14.06
N PHE A 85 -10.16 -1.65 -13.37
CA PHE A 85 -8.85 -1.79 -13.99
C PHE A 85 -8.66 -3.16 -14.68
N ARG A 86 -9.13 -4.25 -14.06
CA ARG A 86 -9.11 -5.61 -14.65
C ARG A 86 -9.88 -5.73 -15.97
N GLU A 87 -10.94 -4.94 -16.16
CA GLU A 87 -11.74 -4.93 -17.39
C GLU A 87 -11.04 -4.11 -18.47
N LEU A 88 -10.55 -2.93 -18.09
CA LEU A 88 -9.72 -2.11 -18.96
C LEU A 88 -8.50 -2.88 -19.47
N ALA A 89 -7.82 -3.60 -18.57
CA ALA A 89 -6.64 -4.39 -18.93
C ALA A 89 -6.97 -5.52 -19.90
N ALA A 90 -8.06 -6.26 -19.66
CA ALA A 90 -8.50 -7.34 -20.54
C ALA A 90 -8.92 -6.84 -21.93
N ASP A 91 -9.63 -5.71 -21.98
CA ASP A 91 -10.11 -5.10 -23.22
C ASP A 91 -8.96 -4.50 -24.05
N VAL A 92 -8.08 -3.69 -23.43
CA VAL A 92 -6.97 -3.02 -24.13
C VAL A 92 -5.91 -4.02 -24.59
N LEU A 93 -5.58 -5.03 -23.77
CA LEU A 93 -4.61 -6.05 -24.15
C LEU A 93 -5.21 -7.14 -25.06
N GLY A 94 -6.54 -7.20 -25.17
CA GLY A 94 -7.26 -8.12 -26.05
C GLY A 94 -7.21 -9.59 -25.60
N SER A 95 -7.07 -9.84 -24.30
CA SER A 95 -6.95 -11.21 -23.75
C SER A 95 -7.76 -11.36 -22.47
N GLY A 96 -8.69 -12.33 -22.47
CA GLY A 96 -9.49 -12.68 -21.29
C GLY A 96 -8.65 -13.20 -20.13
N TRP A 97 -7.46 -13.76 -20.39
CA TRP A 97 -6.53 -14.19 -19.34
C TRP A 97 -6.00 -13.02 -18.51
N MET A 98 -5.87 -11.82 -19.10
CA MET A 98 -5.41 -10.63 -18.37
C MET A 98 -6.37 -10.22 -17.27
N PHE A 99 -7.67 -10.46 -17.43
CA PHE A 99 -8.64 -10.25 -16.35
C PHE A 99 -8.28 -11.08 -15.11
N TYR A 100 -8.06 -12.39 -15.29
CA TYR A 100 -7.76 -13.31 -14.20
C TYR A 100 -6.39 -13.03 -13.58
N PHE A 101 -5.39 -12.69 -14.40
CA PHE A 101 -4.08 -12.28 -13.92
C PHE A 101 -4.16 -11.05 -13.00
N VAL A 102 -4.85 -9.99 -13.43
CA VAL A 102 -5.02 -8.77 -12.62
C VAL A 102 -5.80 -9.07 -11.34
N VAL A 103 -6.86 -9.88 -11.41
CA VAL A 103 -7.63 -10.31 -10.22
C VAL A 103 -6.73 -11.04 -9.21
N PHE A 104 -5.88 -11.96 -9.69
CA PHE A 104 -4.98 -12.73 -8.84
C PHE A 104 -3.97 -11.81 -8.15
N ILE A 105 -3.27 -10.96 -8.90
CA ILE A 105 -2.27 -10.03 -8.36
C ILE A 105 -2.90 -9.07 -7.35
N GLN A 106 -4.07 -8.49 -7.65
CA GLN A 106 -4.77 -7.60 -6.73
C GLN A 106 -5.21 -8.29 -5.45
N THR A 107 -5.67 -9.54 -5.54
CA THR A 107 -6.05 -10.33 -4.36
C THR A 107 -4.83 -10.64 -3.50
N ALA A 108 -3.70 -10.96 -4.11
CA ALA A 108 -2.43 -11.18 -3.42
C ALA A 108 -1.93 -9.90 -2.72
N ILE A 109 -1.91 -8.76 -3.43
CA ILE A 109 -1.56 -7.45 -2.86
C ILE A 109 -2.44 -7.15 -1.64
N ASN A 110 -3.75 -7.28 -1.81
CA ASN A 110 -4.70 -6.97 -0.77
C ASN A 110 -4.56 -7.85 0.48
N THR A 111 -4.21 -9.12 0.28
CA THR A 111 -3.90 -10.06 1.36
C THR A 111 -2.62 -9.66 2.07
N GLY A 112 -1.58 -9.30 1.32
CA GLY A 112 -0.34 -8.75 1.86
C GLY A 112 -0.55 -7.47 2.67
N ILE A 113 -1.34 -6.52 2.17
CA ILE A 113 -1.72 -5.29 2.89
C ILE A 113 -2.47 -5.63 4.19
N SER A 114 -3.40 -6.58 4.14
CA SER A 114 -4.16 -6.99 5.34
C SER A 114 -3.27 -7.63 6.40
N ILE A 115 -2.33 -8.50 5.99
CA ILE A 115 -1.31 -9.08 6.88
C ILE A 115 -0.42 -7.97 7.46
N GLY A 116 0.12 -7.09 6.60
CA GLY A 116 0.98 -5.98 7.01
C GLY A 116 0.28 -5.01 7.96
N ALA A 117 -1.02 -4.74 7.75
CA ALA A 117 -1.81 -3.91 8.65
C ALA A 117 -1.99 -4.56 10.03
N ILE A 118 -2.20 -5.88 10.09
CA ILE A 118 -2.25 -6.62 11.36
C ILE A 118 -0.88 -6.56 12.06
N LEU A 119 0.22 -6.75 11.32
CA LEU A 119 1.58 -6.70 11.83
C LEU A 119 1.96 -5.32 12.39
N LEU A 120 1.62 -4.25 11.68
CA LEU A 120 1.93 -2.90 12.16
C LEU A 120 1.03 -2.50 13.34
N ALA A 121 -0.25 -2.89 13.31
CA ALA A 121 -1.17 -2.60 14.40
C ALA A 121 -0.81 -3.36 15.68
N ARG A 122 -0.34 -4.62 15.59
CA ARG A 122 0.15 -5.35 16.77
C ARG A 122 1.34 -4.62 17.41
N GLU A 123 2.23 -4.02 16.61
CA GLU A 123 3.39 -3.30 17.11
C GLU A 123 2.99 -2.00 17.80
N CYS A 124 2.04 -1.26 17.21
CA CYS A 124 1.48 -0.09 17.86
C CYS A 124 0.84 -0.43 19.22
N LEU A 125 0.08 -1.53 19.31
CA LEU A 125 -0.49 -1.98 20.59
C LEU A 125 0.59 -2.42 21.58
N LEU A 126 1.63 -3.12 21.12
CA LEU A 126 2.73 -3.55 21.97
C LEU A 126 3.50 -2.35 22.54
N ILE A 127 3.78 -1.33 21.71
CA ILE A 127 4.41 -0.08 22.14
C ILE A 127 3.55 0.57 23.24
N MET A 128 2.25 0.76 22.98
CA MET A 128 1.32 1.33 23.96
C MET A 128 1.26 0.52 25.26
N TYR A 129 1.23 -0.80 25.14
CA TYR A 129 1.22 -1.70 26.29
C TYR A 129 2.49 -1.60 27.11
N SER A 130 3.66 -1.56 26.47
CA SER A 130 4.95 -1.43 27.16
C SER A 130 5.07 -0.12 27.93
N SER A 131 4.46 0.96 27.44
CA SER A 131 4.42 2.26 28.15
C SER A 131 3.44 2.26 29.33
N LEU A 132 2.32 1.54 29.24
CA LEU A 132 1.28 1.51 30.28
C LEU A 132 1.52 0.44 31.35
N SER A 133 2.10 -0.70 30.97
CA SER A 133 2.33 -1.86 31.83
C SER A 133 3.68 -2.51 31.50
N PRO A 134 4.80 -1.93 31.99
CA PRO A 134 6.16 -2.42 31.67
C PRO A 134 6.42 -3.88 32.08
N ASN A 135 5.76 -4.36 33.13
CA ASN A 135 5.90 -5.72 33.66
C ASN A 135 4.75 -6.64 33.22
N GLY A 136 4.11 -6.31 32.10
CA GLY A 136 2.99 -7.03 31.57
C GLY A 136 3.33 -8.45 31.08
N SER A 137 2.39 -9.39 31.23
CA SER A 137 2.59 -10.81 30.84
C SER A 137 2.12 -11.14 29.42
N LEU A 138 1.53 -10.18 28.70
CA LEU A 138 0.96 -10.42 27.37
C LEU A 138 2.07 -10.64 26.32
N LYS A 139 1.99 -11.79 25.64
CA LYS A 139 2.87 -12.18 24.52
C LYS A 139 2.39 -11.64 23.17
N LEU A 140 3.28 -11.65 22.19
CA LEU A 140 3.05 -11.19 20.80
C LEU A 140 1.73 -11.68 20.17
N TYR A 141 1.43 -12.97 20.29
CA TYR A 141 0.23 -13.55 19.68
C TYR A 141 -1.08 -13.02 20.27
N HIS A 142 -1.10 -12.54 21.52
CA HIS A 142 -2.30 -11.92 22.10
C HIS A 142 -2.64 -10.62 21.37
N PHE A 143 -1.63 -9.81 21.04
CA PHE A 143 -1.81 -8.57 20.28
C PHE A 143 -2.29 -8.86 18.85
N ILE A 144 -1.77 -9.92 18.21
CA ILE A 144 -2.26 -10.35 16.90
C ILE A 144 -3.73 -10.78 16.97
N ALA A 145 -4.10 -11.57 17.98
CA ALA A 145 -5.48 -12.01 18.17
C ALA A 145 -6.43 -10.83 18.41
N MET A 146 -6.04 -9.86 19.25
CA MET A 146 -6.82 -8.65 19.51
C MET A 146 -7.04 -7.81 18.24
N VAL A 147 -5.96 -7.53 17.49
CA VAL A 147 -6.05 -6.78 16.23
C VAL A 147 -6.90 -7.53 15.21
N THR A 148 -6.72 -8.85 15.07
CA THR A 148 -7.50 -9.68 14.16
C THR A 148 -8.99 -9.63 14.52
N LEU A 149 -9.34 -9.72 15.81
CA LEU A 149 -10.73 -9.59 16.27
C LEU A 149 -11.32 -8.22 15.93
N VAL A 150 -10.59 -7.14 16.18
CA VAL A 150 -11.03 -5.78 15.82
C VAL A 150 -11.23 -5.67 14.31
N MET A 151 -10.29 -6.17 13.50
CA MET A 151 -10.41 -6.19 12.04
C MET A 151 -11.60 -7.02 11.55
N ILE A 152 -11.92 -8.16 12.20
CA ILE A 152 -13.12 -8.95 11.90
C ILE A 152 -14.38 -8.11 12.13
N LEU A 153 -14.50 -7.46 13.29
CA LEU A 153 -15.65 -6.62 13.63
C LEU A 153 -15.81 -5.47 12.64
N LEU A 154 -14.72 -4.76 12.37
CA LEU A 154 -14.71 -3.66 11.40
C LEU A 154 -15.05 -4.14 9.98
N SER A 155 -14.56 -5.31 9.56
CA SER A 155 -14.86 -5.83 8.23
C SER A 155 -16.35 -6.10 7.99
N GLN A 156 -17.19 -6.15 9.02
CA GLN A 156 -18.64 -6.37 8.87
C GLN A 156 -19.41 -5.11 8.45
N PHE A 157 -18.79 -3.92 8.51
CA PHE A 157 -19.48 -2.70 8.12
C PHE A 157 -19.99 -2.78 6.66
N PRO A 158 -21.29 -2.50 6.42
CA PRO A 158 -21.95 -2.85 5.16
C PRO A 158 -21.84 -1.81 4.04
N SER A 159 -21.30 -0.61 4.25
CA SER A 159 -21.56 0.54 3.38
C SER A 159 -20.36 1.40 2.97
N PHE A 160 -20.29 1.70 1.66
CA PHE A 160 -19.39 2.63 0.98
C PHE A 160 -19.76 4.12 1.16
N HIS A 161 -20.94 4.45 1.68
CA HIS A 161 -21.42 5.84 1.78
C HIS A 161 -20.60 6.70 2.77
N SER A 162 -19.91 6.07 3.72
CA SER A 162 -19.04 6.75 4.70
C SER A 162 -17.58 6.88 4.23
N LEU A 163 -17.16 6.15 3.19
CA LEU A 163 -15.75 6.06 2.79
C LEU A 163 -15.15 7.38 2.33
N ARG A 164 -15.95 8.31 1.79
CA ARG A 164 -15.45 9.66 1.45
C ARG A 164 -14.95 10.41 2.68
N HIS A 165 -15.68 10.32 3.78
CA HIS A 165 -15.33 10.99 5.03
C HIS A 165 -14.25 10.21 5.78
N ILE A 166 -14.30 8.87 5.74
CA ILE A 166 -13.24 8.00 6.29
C ILE A 166 -11.92 8.27 5.57
N ASN A 167 -11.90 8.36 4.24
CA ASN A 167 -10.69 8.68 3.47
C ASN A 167 -10.19 10.10 3.81
N LEU A 168 -11.07 11.09 3.94
CA LEU A 168 -10.63 12.44 4.33
C LEU A 168 -9.99 12.45 5.73
N VAL A 169 -10.62 11.80 6.71
CA VAL A 169 -10.06 11.65 8.06
C VAL A 169 -8.74 10.87 8.01
N SER A 170 -8.69 9.83 7.19
CA SER A 170 -7.53 8.98 6.96
C SER A 170 -6.34 9.78 6.40
N LEU A 171 -6.57 10.72 5.49
CA LEU A 171 -5.54 11.65 5.01
C LEU A 171 -5.01 12.55 6.12
N LEU A 172 -5.90 13.07 6.96
CA LEU A 172 -5.50 13.96 8.06
C LEU A 172 -4.71 13.19 9.12
N LEU A 173 -5.11 11.96 9.43
CA LEU A 173 -4.36 11.06 10.30
C LEU A 173 -2.98 10.76 9.72
N SER A 174 -2.88 10.50 8.41
CA SER A 174 -1.61 10.20 7.75
C SER A 174 -0.63 11.35 7.79
N ILE A 175 -1.10 12.55 7.49
CA ILE A 175 -0.31 13.78 7.61
C ILE A 175 0.07 14.01 9.08
N GLY A 176 -0.89 13.84 10.01
CA GLY A 176 -0.70 14.05 11.44
C GLY A 176 0.38 13.16 12.05
N TYR A 177 0.30 11.84 11.89
CA TYR A 177 1.33 10.96 12.44
C TYR A 177 2.68 11.16 11.75
N THR A 178 2.72 11.53 10.46
CA THR A 178 3.97 11.83 9.77
C THR A 178 4.68 13.01 10.41
N PHE A 179 3.97 14.12 10.64
CA PHE A 179 4.53 15.29 11.32
C PHE A 179 5.02 14.97 12.74
N LEU A 180 4.25 14.19 13.50
CA LEU A 180 4.64 13.78 14.85
C LEU A 180 5.90 12.90 14.85
N VAL A 181 6.00 11.95 13.91
CA VAL A 181 7.19 11.09 13.76
C VAL A 181 8.40 11.93 13.35
N VAL A 182 8.25 12.83 12.38
CA VAL A 182 9.34 13.72 11.95
C VAL A 182 9.80 14.62 13.10
N GLY A 183 8.86 15.19 13.85
CA GLY A 183 9.18 16.00 15.05
C GLY A 183 9.90 15.18 16.12
N ALA A 184 9.46 13.95 16.37
CA ALA A 184 10.13 13.04 17.30
C ALA A 184 11.56 12.71 16.83
N CYS A 185 11.75 12.44 15.53
CA CYS A 185 13.08 12.21 14.96
C CYS A 185 14.00 13.43 15.10
N ILE A 186 13.49 14.64 14.84
CA ILE A 186 14.29 15.87 14.98
C ILE A 186 14.71 16.11 16.44
N ASN A 187 13.87 15.73 17.40
CA ASN A 187 14.14 15.90 18.82
C ASN A 187 14.98 14.76 19.44
N ALA A 188 15.00 13.56 18.84
CA ALA A 188 15.71 12.40 19.38
C ALA A 188 17.21 12.65 19.65
N PRO A 189 17.97 13.37 18.81
CA PRO A 189 19.37 13.68 19.08
C PRO A 189 19.63 14.51 20.34
N ALA A 190 18.61 15.17 20.90
CA ALA A 190 18.71 15.91 22.15
C ALA A 190 18.49 15.04 23.40
N SER A 191 18.15 13.74 23.23
CA SER A 191 17.96 12.81 24.34
C SER A 191 19.31 12.42 24.98
N LYS A 192 19.24 11.95 26.23
CA LYS A 192 20.43 11.49 26.97
C LYS A 192 21.00 10.18 26.40
N GLU A 193 20.20 9.43 25.64
CA GLU A 193 20.55 8.15 25.03
C GLU A 193 20.63 8.24 23.50
N ALA A 194 20.92 9.44 22.98
CA ALA A 194 20.89 9.74 21.56
C ALA A 194 21.64 8.67 20.73
N PRO A 195 20.97 8.05 19.73
CA PRO A 195 21.59 7.01 18.94
C PRO A 195 22.81 7.56 18.19
N ARG A 196 23.94 6.83 18.28
CA ARG A 196 25.11 7.15 17.47
C ARG A 196 24.75 6.97 16.00
N ARG A 197 24.87 8.04 15.22
CA ARG A 197 24.62 8.02 13.78
C ARG A 197 25.66 7.14 13.09
N ASP A 198 25.20 6.03 12.55
CA ASP A 198 25.99 5.11 11.75
C ASP A 198 25.19 4.74 10.50
N TYR A 199 25.85 4.85 9.34
CA TYR A 199 25.27 4.60 8.03
C TYR A 199 26.02 3.48 7.28
N SER A 200 26.79 2.68 8.01
CA SER A 200 27.43 1.49 7.47
C SER A 200 26.37 0.53 6.92
N LEU A 201 26.61 0.05 5.71
CA LEU A 201 25.79 -0.99 5.10
C LEU A 201 26.26 -2.35 5.58
N GLU A 202 25.36 -3.33 5.54
CA GLU A 202 25.69 -4.71 5.86
C GLU A 202 26.79 -5.30 4.95
N PRO A 203 27.42 -6.42 5.36
CA PRO A 203 28.41 -7.13 4.53
C PRO A 203 27.92 -7.42 3.09
N PHE A 204 28.85 -7.54 2.14
CA PHE A 204 28.57 -7.51 0.69
C PHE A 204 27.54 -8.53 0.16
N GLU A 205 27.39 -9.70 0.79
CA GLU A 205 26.41 -10.70 0.37
C GLU A 205 25.00 -10.45 0.93
N SER A 206 24.89 -10.15 2.24
CA SER A 206 23.59 -9.83 2.85
C SER A 206 23.06 -8.47 2.36
N SER A 207 23.96 -7.50 2.12
CA SER A 207 23.59 -6.19 1.58
C SER A 207 22.97 -6.25 0.20
N ARG A 208 23.36 -7.17 -0.69
CA ARG A 208 22.75 -7.27 -2.04
C ARG A 208 21.31 -7.78 -1.97
N ILE A 209 21.06 -8.81 -1.16
CA ILE A 209 19.71 -9.33 -0.92
C ILE A 209 18.86 -8.25 -0.26
N PHE A 210 19.38 -7.63 0.80
CA PHE A 210 18.64 -6.62 1.54
C PHE A 210 18.39 -5.36 0.72
N SER A 211 19.34 -4.89 -0.09
CA SER A 211 19.15 -3.78 -1.03
C SER A 211 18.00 -4.06 -2.00
N ALA A 212 17.96 -5.25 -2.61
CA ALA A 212 16.88 -5.61 -3.54
C ALA A 212 15.51 -5.69 -2.85
N THR A 213 15.46 -6.20 -1.61
CA THR A 213 14.26 -6.16 -0.78
C THR A 213 13.86 -4.72 -0.45
N SER A 214 14.80 -3.84 -0.11
CA SER A 214 14.53 -2.42 0.16
C SER A 214 13.98 -1.67 -1.05
N ILE A 215 14.46 -1.95 -2.26
CA ILE A 215 13.86 -1.43 -3.50
C ILE A 215 12.40 -1.89 -3.60
N SER A 216 12.13 -3.16 -3.30
CA SER A 216 10.77 -3.71 -3.33
C SER A 216 9.87 -3.09 -2.26
N ILE A 217 10.40 -2.80 -1.07
CA ILE A 217 9.68 -2.06 -0.02
C ILE A 217 9.29 -0.66 -0.51
N ILE A 218 10.21 0.09 -1.13
CA ILE A 218 9.87 1.41 -1.68
C ILE A 218 8.78 1.28 -2.76
N ALA A 219 8.86 0.25 -3.61
CA ALA A 219 7.82 -0.01 -4.61
C ALA A 219 6.47 -0.33 -3.96
N ALA A 220 6.45 -1.03 -2.83
CA ALA A 220 5.24 -1.31 -2.07
C ALA A 220 4.61 -0.07 -1.45
N ILE A 221 5.43 0.92 -1.07
CA ILE A 221 4.96 2.16 -0.45
C ILE A 221 4.35 3.11 -1.48
N TYR A 222 4.88 3.14 -2.71
CA TYR A 222 4.25 3.87 -3.83
C TYR A 222 3.07 3.11 -4.45
N GLY A 223 3.07 1.80 -4.31
CA GLY A 223 2.07 0.93 -4.89
C GLY A 223 0.73 1.06 -4.19
N ASN A 224 -0.34 1.10 -4.98
CA ASN A 224 -1.68 0.91 -4.46
C ASN A 224 -2.50 0.08 -5.45
N GLY A 225 -2.72 -1.20 -5.15
CA GLY A 225 -3.33 -2.16 -6.06
C GLY A 225 -4.84 -1.99 -6.22
N ILE A 226 -5.39 -0.94 -5.61
CA ILE A 226 -6.78 -0.48 -5.70
C ILE A 226 -6.85 0.90 -6.40
N LEU A 227 -5.72 1.61 -6.50
CA LEU A 227 -5.64 2.94 -7.07
C LEU A 227 -5.92 2.96 -8.56
N PRO A 228 -5.49 1.98 -9.36
CA PRO A 228 -5.99 1.84 -10.73
C PRO A 228 -7.52 1.79 -10.78
N GLU A 229 -8.23 1.08 -9.88
CA GLU A 229 -9.70 1.11 -9.82
C GLU A 229 -10.28 2.45 -9.37
N ILE A 230 -9.67 3.08 -8.36
CA ILE A 230 -10.10 4.40 -7.86
C ILE A 230 -9.97 5.41 -9.00
N GLN A 231 -8.84 5.40 -9.70
CA GLN A 231 -8.57 6.30 -10.81
C GLN A 231 -9.46 6.01 -12.02
N VAL A 232 -9.68 4.75 -12.37
CA VAL A 232 -10.59 4.35 -13.45
C VAL A 232 -12.02 4.81 -13.11
N GLY A 233 -12.51 4.50 -11.91
CA GLY A 233 -13.83 4.96 -11.46
C GLY A 233 -13.97 6.48 -11.44
N LEU A 234 -13.01 7.20 -10.84
CA LEU A 234 -13.06 8.68 -10.76
C LEU A 234 -12.93 9.34 -12.13
N SER A 235 -12.04 8.86 -13.01
CA SER A 235 -11.91 9.37 -14.38
C SER A 235 -13.24 9.25 -15.11
N SER A 236 -13.92 8.10 -14.98
CA SER A 236 -15.23 7.91 -15.59
C SER A 236 -16.32 8.81 -15.01
N THR A 237 -16.19 9.35 -13.80
CA THR A 237 -17.19 10.28 -13.22
C THR A 237 -16.96 11.73 -13.58
N LEU A 238 -15.74 12.08 -14.00
CA LEU A 238 -15.39 13.45 -14.37
C LEU A 238 -15.96 13.76 -15.75
N ALA A 239 -16.73 14.85 -15.86
CA ALA A 239 -17.21 15.32 -17.16
C ALA A 239 -16.01 15.54 -18.11
N PRO A 240 -16.05 15.02 -19.35
CA PRO A 240 -14.98 15.17 -20.33
C PRO A 240 -14.57 16.63 -20.56
N PRO A 241 -13.28 16.93 -20.79
CA PRO A 241 -12.13 16.02 -20.79
C PRO A 241 -11.66 15.68 -19.35
N ALA A 242 -11.57 14.39 -19.03
CA ALA A 242 -11.21 13.91 -17.69
C ALA A 242 -9.70 14.08 -17.39
N THR A 243 -8.85 13.98 -18.40
CA THR A 243 -7.38 14.00 -18.29
C THR A 243 -6.84 15.25 -17.59
N GLY A 244 -7.33 16.45 -17.95
CA GLY A 244 -6.84 17.69 -17.37
C GLY A 244 -7.22 17.87 -15.89
N LYS A 245 -8.40 17.36 -15.50
CA LYS A 245 -8.86 17.37 -14.10
C LYS A 245 -8.10 16.32 -13.29
N MET A 246 -7.87 15.14 -13.85
CA MET A 246 -7.13 14.06 -13.19
C MET A 246 -5.66 14.45 -12.95
N LEU A 247 -5.02 15.13 -13.92
CA LEU A 247 -3.65 15.63 -13.75
C LEU A 247 -3.51 16.60 -12.57
N LYS A 248 -4.48 17.51 -12.36
CA LYS A 248 -4.47 18.40 -11.18
C LYS A 248 -4.55 17.61 -9.87
N GLY A 249 -5.38 16.56 -9.84
CA GLY A 249 -5.48 15.69 -8.69
C GLY A 249 -4.19 14.91 -8.43
N LEU A 250 -3.57 14.40 -9.49
CA LEU A 250 -2.28 13.70 -9.43
C LEU A 250 -1.16 14.62 -8.94
N ILE A 251 -1.07 15.86 -9.42
CA ILE A 251 -0.08 16.84 -8.94
C ILE A 251 -0.24 17.10 -7.45
N MET A 252 -1.48 17.36 -6.98
CA MET A 252 -1.72 17.60 -5.54
C MET A 252 -1.35 16.36 -4.71
N CYS A 253 -1.70 15.16 -5.19
CA CYS A 253 -1.34 13.91 -4.54
C CYS A 253 0.19 13.76 -4.39
N TYR A 254 0.94 13.99 -5.46
CA TYR A 254 2.40 13.84 -5.44
C TYR A 254 3.12 14.93 -4.65
N ILE A 255 2.52 16.11 -4.48
CA ILE A 255 3.03 17.12 -3.53
C ILE A 255 2.92 16.59 -2.09
N VAL A 256 1.79 15.97 -1.72
CA VAL A 256 1.62 15.39 -0.37
C VAL A 256 2.53 14.18 -0.19
N ILE A 257 2.68 13.33 -1.20
CA ILE A 257 3.61 12.19 -1.18
C ILE A 257 5.04 12.70 -1.01
N PHE A 258 5.46 13.71 -1.77
CA PHE A 258 6.80 14.30 -1.65
C PHE A 258 7.03 14.80 -0.22
N LEU A 259 6.10 15.58 0.34
CA LEU A 259 6.21 16.11 1.69
C LEU A 259 6.30 14.98 2.73
N THR A 260 5.41 13.98 2.65
CA THR A 260 5.32 12.93 3.67
C THR A 260 6.43 11.89 3.56
N PHE A 261 6.73 11.39 2.35
CA PHE A 261 7.68 10.31 2.15
C PHE A 261 9.11 10.79 2.38
N TYR A 262 9.49 11.94 1.81
CA TYR A 262 10.85 12.44 1.97
C TYR A 262 11.12 12.88 3.40
N SER A 263 10.15 13.56 4.05
CA SER A 263 10.34 13.95 5.45
C SER A 263 10.47 12.73 6.36
N ALA A 264 9.61 11.72 6.23
CA ALA A 264 9.70 10.49 7.02
C ALA A 264 11.00 9.70 6.75
N ALA A 265 11.35 9.49 5.48
CA ALA A 265 12.55 8.75 5.09
C ALA A 265 13.83 9.44 5.58
N VAL A 266 13.98 10.73 5.27
CA VAL A 266 15.20 11.49 5.58
C VAL A 266 15.34 11.68 7.08
N SER A 267 14.29 12.10 7.80
CA SER A 267 14.40 12.33 9.24
C SER A 267 14.65 11.04 10.01
N GLY A 268 13.93 9.96 9.71
CA GLY A 268 14.12 8.67 10.38
C GLY A 268 15.49 8.08 10.07
N TYR A 269 15.91 8.05 8.81
CA TYR A 269 17.20 7.48 8.45
C TYR A 269 18.37 8.32 8.99
N TRP A 270 18.25 9.65 9.03
CA TRP A 270 19.26 10.54 9.61
C TRP A 270 19.52 10.31 11.10
N VAL A 271 18.49 9.91 11.84
CA VAL A 271 18.62 9.64 13.27
C VAL A 271 19.11 8.22 13.52
N PHE A 272 18.43 7.24 12.90
CA PHE A 272 18.60 5.83 13.27
C PHE A 272 19.57 5.07 12.36
N GLY A 273 19.83 5.57 11.15
CA GLY A 273 20.80 5.00 10.22
C GLY A 273 20.65 3.48 10.07
N ASN A 274 21.73 2.76 10.34
CA ASN A 274 21.79 1.30 10.25
C ASN A 274 20.95 0.54 11.31
N LYS A 275 20.40 1.23 12.32
CA LYS A 275 19.49 0.69 13.35
C LYS A 275 18.01 1.02 13.09
N SER A 276 17.68 1.54 11.91
CA SER A 276 16.29 1.75 11.54
C SER A 276 15.53 0.42 11.55
N ASN A 277 14.38 0.37 12.21
CA ASN A 277 13.47 -0.78 12.21
C ASN A 277 12.43 -0.65 11.10
N ALA A 278 11.87 -1.79 10.65
CA ALA A 278 10.78 -1.81 9.65
C ALA A 278 9.55 -0.99 10.06
N ASN A 279 9.37 -0.79 11.36
CA ASN A 279 8.49 0.22 11.93
C ASN A 279 9.31 1.22 12.74
N ILE A 280 9.45 2.44 12.22
CA ILE A 280 10.25 3.49 12.87
C ILE A 280 9.78 3.83 14.29
N LEU A 281 8.52 3.54 14.65
CA LEU A 281 8.03 3.74 16.01
C LEU A 281 8.76 2.87 17.03
N LYS A 282 9.23 1.67 16.65
CA LYS A 282 10.10 0.84 17.49
C LYS A 282 11.47 1.47 17.68
N SER A 283 12.02 2.13 16.66
CA SER A 283 13.30 2.83 16.77
C SER A 283 13.25 4.00 17.76
N LEU A 284 12.07 4.58 18.01
CA LEU A 284 11.87 5.65 19.00
C LEU A 284 11.75 5.14 20.45
N MET A 285 11.63 3.83 20.68
CA MET A 285 11.41 3.25 22.01
C MET A 285 12.56 3.35 23.03
N PRO A 286 13.85 3.37 22.66
CA PRO A 286 14.93 3.50 23.65
C PRO A 286 14.83 4.80 24.48
N ASP A 287 14.19 5.84 23.95
CA ASP A 287 13.91 7.11 24.65
C ASP A 287 12.50 7.11 25.30
N GLU A 288 11.83 8.27 25.44
CA GLU A 288 10.44 8.37 25.93
C GLU A 288 9.39 7.65 25.03
N GLY A 289 9.82 7.06 23.92
CA GLY A 289 8.95 6.40 22.96
C GLY A 289 8.22 7.37 22.04
N PRO A 290 7.48 6.85 21.04
CA PRO A 290 6.60 7.67 20.24
C PRO A 290 5.42 8.19 21.09
N SER A 291 4.95 9.41 20.81
CA SER A 291 3.78 9.95 21.50
C SER A 291 2.55 9.03 21.34
N LEU A 292 1.72 8.93 22.38
CA LEU A 292 0.48 8.14 22.33
C LEU A 292 -0.43 8.59 21.17
N ALA A 293 -0.46 9.89 20.89
CA ALA A 293 -1.21 10.46 19.76
C ALA A 293 -0.73 9.89 18.41
N THR A 294 0.59 9.77 18.21
CA THR A 294 1.17 9.14 17.02
C THR A 294 0.67 7.71 16.86
N VAL A 295 0.75 6.91 17.94
CA VAL A 295 0.35 5.49 17.93
C VAL A 295 -1.14 5.35 17.63
N VAL A 296 -1.99 6.17 18.24
CA VAL A 296 -3.45 6.16 18.00
C VAL A 296 -3.78 6.56 16.57
N PHE A 297 -3.12 7.58 16.01
CA PHE A 297 -3.36 8.00 14.62
C PHE A 297 -3.00 6.91 13.63
N VAL A 298 -1.88 6.21 13.85
CA VAL A 298 -1.47 5.06 13.04
C VAL A 298 -2.48 3.91 13.15
N LEU A 299 -2.94 3.57 14.36
CA LEU A 299 -3.95 2.51 14.56
C LEU A 299 -5.27 2.82 13.85
N LEU A 300 -5.79 4.04 14.01
CA LEU A 300 -7.03 4.46 13.35
C LEU A 300 -6.90 4.38 11.82
N GLN A 301 -5.74 4.78 11.28
CA GLN A 301 -5.45 4.67 9.86
C GLN A 301 -5.39 3.21 9.38
N LEU A 302 -4.70 2.34 10.12
CA LEU A 302 -4.60 0.92 9.81
C LEU A 302 -5.96 0.23 9.79
N PHE A 303 -6.82 0.55 10.75
CA PHE A 303 -8.19 0.05 10.80
C PHE A 303 -9.04 0.53 9.61
N ALA A 304 -8.87 1.78 9.18
CA ALA A 304 -9.51 2.30 7.98
C ALA A 304 -9.04 1.57 6.70
N ILE A 305 -7.74 1.27 6.59
CA ILE A 305 -7.17 0.51 5.46
C ILE A 305 -7.67 -0.93 5.48
N GLY A 306 -7.62 -1.60 6.64
CA GLY A 306 -8.09 -2.98 6.80
C GLY A 306 -9.57 -3.14 6.43
N LEU A 307 -10.40 -2.14 6.75
CA LEU A 307 -11.75 -2.03 6.24
C LEU A 307 -11.77 -2.11 4.70
N VAL A 308 -11.10 -1.17 4.01
CA VAL A 308 -11.10 -1.06 2.54
C VAL A 308 -10.57 -2.31 1.85
N SER A 309 -9.51 -2.91 2.39
CA SER A 309 -8.87 -4.08 1.82
C SER A 309 -9.78 -5.32 1.83
N VAL A 310 -10.62 -5.56 2.83
CA VAL A 310 -11.43 -6.81 2.86
C VAL A 310 -12.57 -6.81 1.83
N PHE A 311 -12.99 -5.65 1.29
CA PHE A 311 -14.18 -5.54 0.44
C PHE A 311 -14.10 -6.19 -0.96
N PRO A 312 -13.01 -6.08 -1.73
CA PRO A 312 -12.95 -6.62 -3.09
C PRO A 312 -13.08 -8.15 -3.17
N SER A 313 -12.59 -8.88 -2.17
CA SER A 313 -12.50 -10.34 -2.17
C SER A 313 -13.86 -11.06 -2.09
N CYS A 314 -14.91 -10.39 -1.57
CA CYS A 314 -16.20 -11.03 -1.29
C CYS A 314 -17.36 -10.61 -2.22
N LYS A 315 -17.12 -9.77 -3.24
CA LYS A 315 -18.20 -9.19 -4.06
C LYS A 315 -18.94 -10.22 -4.92
N LYS A 316 -18.27 -11.29 -5.40
CA LYS A 316 -18.89 -12.33 -6.24
C LYS A 316 -19.94 -13.19 -5.53
N SER A 317 -19.98 -13.16 -4.19
CA SER A 317 -20.92 -13.99 -3.41
C SER A 317 -22.25 -13.30 -3.12
N ALA A 318 -22.39 -12.00 -3.45
CA ALA A 318 -23.61 -11.24 -3.18
C ALA A 318 -24.59 -11.34 -4.36
N ASP A 319 -25.83 -11.73 -4.07
CA ASP A 319 -26.95 -11.69 -5.01
C ASP A 319 -27.43 -10.25 -5.15
N VAL A 320 -27.27 -9.69 -6.36
CA VAL A 320 -27.60 -8.29 -6.68
C VAL A 320 -29.10 -8.02 -6.56
N ASN A 321 -29.94 -9.06 -6.72
CA ASN A 321 -31.40 -8.94 -6.66
C ASN A 321 -31.94 -8.94 -5.22
N LYS A 322 -31.08 -9.11 -4.21
CA LYS A 322 -31.47 -9.16 -2.80
C LYS A 322 -30.82 -8.04 -2.00
N GLY A 323 -31.56 -7.54 -1.00
CA GLY A 323 -31.08 -6.49 -0.11
C GLY A 323 -29.75 -6.84 0.57
N VAL A 324 -28.96 -5.81 0.90
CA VAL A 324 -27.62 -5.92 1.51
C VAL A 324 -27.64 -6.70 2.83
N PHE A 325 -28.77 -6.67 3.55
CA PHE A 325 -28.99 -7.40 4.82
C PHE A 325 -29.86 -8.66 4.68
N SER A 326 -30.20 -9.08 3.46
CA SER A 326 -30.89 -10.35 3.25
C SER A 326 -30.01 -11.50 3.75
N THR A 327 -30.61 -12.53 4.34
CA THR A 327 -29.88 -13.73 4.84
C THR A 327 -28.97 -14.34 3.77
N ARG A 328 -29.39 -14.31 2.50
CA ARG A 328 -28.61 -14.79 1.34
C ARG A 328 -27.32 -13.99 1.09
N ASN A 329 -27.29 -12.71 1.46
CA ASN A 329 -26.15 -11.81 1.28
C ASN A 329 -25.38 -11.55 2.57
N LEU A 330 -26.03 -11.67 3.73
CA LEU A 330 -25.47 -11.41 5.05
C LEU A 330 -24.63 -12.58 5.54
N ILE A 331 -25.12 -13.82 5.44
CA ILE A 331 -24.42 -15.01 5.94
C ILE A 331 -23.09 -15.21 5.18
N PRO A 332 -23.06 -15.25 3.83
CA PRO A 332 -21.80 -15.42 3.12
C PRO A 332 -20.83 -14.28 3.36
N ARG A 333 -21.33 -13.05 3.54
CA ARG A 333 -20.49 -11.90 3.88
C ARG A 333 -19.79 -12.09 5.22
N ILE A 334 -20.53 -12.40 6.27
CA ILE A 334 -19.96 -12.56 7.61
C ILE A 334 -18.93 -13.68 7.59
N VAL A 335 -19.29 -14.83 6.99
CA VAL A 335 -18.40 -16.00 6.93
C VAL A 335 -17.14 -15.71 6.12
N LEU A 336 -17.27 -15.24 4.88
CA LEU A 336 -16.13 -15.04 3.99
C LEU A 336 -15.20 -13.93 4.47
N ARG A 337 -15.73 -12.81 4.98
CA ARG A 337 -14.90 -11.72 5.51
C ARG A 337 -14.19 -12.13 6.80
N SER A 338 -14.89 -12.80 7.71
CA SER A 338 -14.27 -13.30 8.95
C SER A 338 -13.19 -14.33 8.63
N LEU A 339 -13.49 -15.30 7.78
CA LEU A 339 -12.52 -16.32 7.36
C LEU A 339 -11.29 -15.69 6.70
N TYR A 340 -11.49 -14.71 5.81
CA TYR A 340 -10.39 -13.99 5.17
C TYR A 340 -9.48 -13.29 6.19
N VAL A 341 -10.06 -12.55 7.14
CA VAL A 341 -9.28 -11.84 8.17
C VAL A 341 -8.60 -12.82 9.12
N ILE A 342 -9.24 -13.94 9.47
CA ILE A 342 -8.64 -15.02 10.27
C ILE A 342 -7.41 -15.60 9.56
N VAL A 343 -7.51 -15.88 8.25
CA VAL A 343 -6.37 -16.37 7.45
C VAL A 343 -5.25 -15.33 7.44
N CYS A 344 -5.55 -14.05 7.29
CA CYS A 344 -4.54 -12.99 7.37
C CYS A 344 -3.88 -12.93 8.76
N GLY A 345 -4.67 -13.01 9.83
CA GLY A 345 -4.18 -13.04 11.22
C GLY A 345 -3.31 -14.27 11.51
N PHE A 346 -3.66 -15.42 10.94
CA PHE A 346 -2.87 -16.64 11.03
C PHE A 346 -1.50 -16.46 10.35
N PHE A 347 -1.45 -15.96 9.11
CA PHE A 347 -0.19 -15.67 8.44
C PHE A 347 0.63 -14.59 9.16
N ALA A 348 -0.01 -13.55 9.70
CA ALA A 348 0.67 -12.54 10.52
C ALA A 348 1.29 -13.14 11.80
N ALA A 349 0.68 -14.17 12.39
CA ALA A 349 1.22 -14.88 13.54
C ALA A 349 2.37 -15.84 13.18
N MET A 350 2.33 -16.43 11.99
CA MET A 350 3.39 -17.31 11.49
C MET A 350 4.62 -16.54 11.01
N LEU A 351 4.42 -15.39 10.36
CA LEU A 351 5.44 -14.60 9.67
C LEU A 351 5.39 -13.15 10.17
N PRO A 352 5.90 -12.85 11.38
CA PRO A 352 5.77 -11.55 12.00
C PRO A 352 6.66 -10.43 11.41
N PHE A 353 7.19 -10.60 10.20
CA PHE A 353 8.21 -9.74 9.58
C PHE A 353 7.59 -8.70 8.65
N PHE A 354 7.24 -7.53 9.20
CA PHE A 354 6.54 -6.49 8.45
C PHE A 354 7.32 -5.99 7.22
N GLY A 355 8.62 -5.74 7.37
CA GLY A 355 9.49 -5.26 6.28
C GLY A 355 9.55 -6.26 5.12
N ASP A 356 9.69 -7.54 5.44
CA ASP A 356 9.82 -8.61 4.45
C ASP A 356 8.51 -8.88 3.71
N ILE A 357 7.37 -8.90 4.42
CA ILE A 357 6.05 -8.97 3.79
C ILE A 357 5.85 -7.79 2.84
N ASN A 358 6.23 -6.57 3.23
CA ASN A 358 6.16 -5.40 2.34
C ASN A 358 7.07 -5.58 1.11
N GLY A 359 8.29 -6.12 1.28
CA GLY A 359 9.19 -6.42 0.17
C GLY A 359 8.57 -7.39 -0.84
N VAL A 360 8.00 -8.51 -0.36
CA VAL A 360 7.34 -9.52 -1.21
C VAL A 360 6.16 -8.92 -1.97
N VAL A 361 5.30 -8.16 -1.27
CA VAL A 361 4.12 -7.51 -1.87
C VAL A 361 4.52 -6.46 -2.91
N GLY A 362 5.58 -5.70 -2.62
CA GLY A 362 6.21 -4.77 -3.55
C GLY A 362 6.64 -5.43 -4.85
N ALA A 363 7.45 -6.49 -4.73
CA ALA A 363 8.08 -7.15 -5.87
C ALA A 363 7.09 -7.93 -6.75
N ILE A 364 6.24 -8.76 -6.13
CA ILE A 364 5.34 -9.68 -6.85
C ILE A 364 4.04 -8.99 -7.21
N GLY A 365 3.59 -8.04 -6.38
CA GLY A 365 2.31 -7.38 -6.51
C GLY A 365 2.40 -6.05 -7.25
N PHE A 366 2.95 -5.05 -6.57
CA PHE A 366 2.87 -3.66 -7.03
C PHE A 366 3.73 -3.37 -8.26
N ILE A 367 4.93 -3.95 -8.38
CA ILE A 367 5.79 -3.72 -9.54
C ILE A 367 5.09 -4.12 -10.86
N PRO A 368 4.57 -5.35 -11.02
CA PRO A 368 3.84 -5.72 -12.22
C PRO A 368 2.59 -4.85 -12.46
N LEU A 369 1.86 -4.51 -11.40
CA LEU A 369 0.55 -3.86 -11.49
C LEU A 369 0.63 -2.36 -11.76
N ASP A 370 1.51 -1.64 -11.06
CA ASP A 370 1.54 -0.18 -11.02
C ASP A 370 2.69 0.40 -11.86
N PHE A 371 3.76 -0.35 -12.11
CA PHE A 371 4.91 0.12 -12.87
C PHE A 371 4.95 -0.43 -14.29
N VAL A 372 4.61 -1.72 -14.49
CA VAL A 372 4.71 -2.39 -15.79
C VAL A 372 3.41 -2.29 -16.59
N LEU A 373 2.28 -2.68 -15.99
CA LEU A 373 1.01 -2.79 -16.72
C LEU A 373 0.52 -1.47 -17.33
N PRO A 374 0.63 -0.29 -16.67
CA PRO A 374 0.23 0.98 -17.27
C PRO A 374 0.99 1.32 -18.56
N MET A 375 2.29 1.00 -18.60
CA MET A 375 3.14 1.21 -19.79
C MET A 375 2.68 0.32 -20.95
N LEU A 376 2.35 -0.94 -20.65
CA LEU A 376 1.81 -1.89 -21.64
C LEU A 376 0.46 -1.43 -22.19
N LEU A 377 -0.44 -0.98 -21.31
CA LEU A 377 -1.77 -0.49 -21.71
C LEU A 377 -1.67 0.73 -22.60
N TYR A 378 -0.77 1.67 -22.28
CA TYR A 378 -0.54 2.85 -23.12
C TYR A 378 0.03 2.46 -24.49
N ASN A 379 1.08 1.63 -24.52
CA ASN A 379 1.68 1.19 -25.78
C ASN A 379 0.66 0.46 -26.67
N ARG A 380 -0.24 -0.33 -26.08
CA ARG A 380 -1.22 -1.12 -26.83
C ARG A 380 -2.42 -0.31 -27.32
N SER A 381 -2.84 0.70 -26.57
CA SER A 381 -3.95 1.60 -26.93
C SER A 381 -3.52 2.67 -27.93
N HIS A 382 -2.44 3.40 -27.64
CA HIS A 382 -2.01 4.56 -28.43
C HIS A 382 -1.05 4.22 -29.56
N LYS A 383 -0.41 3.03 -29.52
CA LYS A 383 0.56 2.56 -30.53
C LYS A 383 1.59 3.64 -30.91
N PRO A 384 2.37 4.18 -29.94
CA PRO A 384 3.36 5.20 -30.23
C PRO A 384 4.38 4.71 -31.25
N THR A 385 4.81 5.58 -32.17
CA THR A 385 5.82 5.25 -33.18
C THR A 385 7.17 4.91 -32.51
N ARG A 386 7.98 4.07 -33.15
CA ARG A 386 9.33 3.72 -32.65
C ARG A 386 10.30 4.91 -32.58
N SER A 387 9.97 6.00 -33.27
CA SER A 387 10.69 7.27 -33.19
C SER A 387 10.28 8.14 -31.99
N SER A 388 9.15 7.84 -31.34
CA SER A 388 8.65 8.63 -30.21
C SER A 388 9.41 8.33 -28.92
N ALA A 389 9.72 9.38 -28.16
CA ALA A 389 10.30 9.25 -26.83
C ALA A 389 9.41 8.39 -25.90
N ALA A 390 8.09 8.50 -26.02
CA ALA A 390 7.15 7.71 -25.22
C ALA A 390 7.31 6.21 -25.45
N TYR A 391 7.59 5.77 -26.68
CA TYR A 391 7.84 4.36 -26.97
C TYR A 391 9.08 3.85 -26.21
N TRP A 392 10.18 4.59 -26.27
CA TRP A 392 11.44 4.20 -25.62
C TRP A 392 11.35 4.27 -24.09
N ILE A 393 10.75 5.32 -23.54
CA ILE A 393 10.55 5.48 -22.09
C ILE A 393 9.71 4.31 -21.56
N ASN A 394 8.55 4.03 -22.19
CA ASN A 394 7.66 2.96 -21.74
C ASN A 394 8.34 1.60 -21.78
N ASN A 395 9.02 1.26 -22.88
CA ASN A 395 9.72 -0.02 -23.00
C ASN A 395 10.90 -0.13 -22.02
N SER A 396 11.60 0.96 -21.75
CA SER A 396 12.69 0.99 -20.75
C SER A 396 12.14 0.73 -19.36
N ILE A 397 11.03 1.38 -18.99
CA ILE A 397 10.36 1.14 -17.70
C ILE A 397 9.90 -0.32 -17.59
N ILE A 398 9.27 -0.86 -18.63
CA ILE A 398 8.83 -2.27 -18.66
C ILE A 398 10.01 -3.21 -18.38
N VAL A 399 11.12 -3.05 -19.10
CA VAL A 399 12.29 -3.94 -18.93
C VAL A 399 12.92 -3.77 -17.56
N VAL A 400 13.20 -2.53 -17.14
CA VAL A 400 13.86 -2.25 -15.86
C VAL A 400 13.01 -2.75 -14.70
N PHE A 401 11.72 -2.41 -14.63
CA PHE A 401 10.88 -2.81 -13.51
C PHE A 401 10.52 -4.29 -13.54
N THR A 402 10.47 -4.95 -14.70
CA THR A 402 10.36 -6.41 -14.74
C THR A 402 11.59 -7.07 -14.13
N CYS A 403 12.80 -6.61 -14.48
CA CYS A 403 14.04 -7.11 -13.87
C CYS A 403 14.08 -6.84 -12.36
N VAL A 404 13.74 -5.62 -11.94
CA VAL A 404 13.67 -5.25 -10.51
C VAL A 404 12.64 -6.11 -9.77
N GLY A 405 11.48 -6.38 -10.36
CA GLY A 405 10.45 -7.25 -9.79
C GLY A 405 10.93 -8.69 -9.60
N ILE A 406 11.63 -9.26 -10.59
CA ILE A 406 12.18 -10.63 -10.50
C ILE A 406 13.25 -10.72 -9.42
N VAL A 407 14.23 -9.81 -9.43
CA VAL A 407 15.32 -9.78 -8.44
C VAL A 407 14.75 -9.49 -7.04
N GLY A 408 13.84 -8.53 -6.94
CA GLY A 408 13.16 -8.17 -5.70
C GLY A 408 12.33 -9.32 -5.12
N ALA A 409 11.65 -10.10 -5.97
CA ALA A 409 10.86 -11.24 -5.53
C ALA A 409 11.77 -12.35 -4.97
N PHE A 410 12.86 -12.67 -5.68
CA PHE A 410 13.84 -13.64 -5.20
C PHE A 410 14.44 -13.19 -3.86
N SER A 411 14.89 -11.95 -3.76
CA SER A 411 15.52 -11.42 -2.54
C SER A 411 14.55 -11.34 -1.37
N SER A 412 13.32 -10.85 -1.59
CA SER A 412 12.33 -10.71 -0.51
C SER A 412 11.85 -12.07 0.00
N VAL A 413 11.63 -13.04 -0.90
CA VAL A 413 11.26 -14.41 -0.50
C VAL A 413 12.43 -15.10 0.21
N ARG A 414 13.66 -14.96 -0.30
CA ARG A 414 14.84 -15.54 0.35
C ARG A 414 15.02 -14.99 1.76
N LYS A 415 14.86 -13.68 1.94
CA LYS A 415 14.97 -13.03 3.24
C LYS A 415 13.87 -13.52 4.19
N LEU A 416 12.62 -13.50 3.73
CA LEU A 416 11.48 -14.00 4.51
C LEU A 416 11.66 -15.45 4.97
N VAL A 417 12.20 -16.32 4.10
CA VAL A 417 12.48 -17.72 4.44
C VAL A 417 13.63 -17.83 5.45
N GLY A 418 14.65 -16.99 5.33
CA GLY A 418 15.75 -16.92 6.30
C GLY A 418 15.25 -16.53 7.69
N ASP A 419 14.53 -15.42 7.77
CA ASP A 419 14.01 -14.90 9.04
C ASP A 419 12.99 -15.88 9.67
N ALA A 420 12.15 -16.53 8.83
CA ALA A 420 11.22 -17.55 9.29
C ALA A 420 11.91 -18.84 9.79
N ALA A 421 13.12 -19.16 9.33
CA ALA A 421 13.87 -20.32 9.81
C ALA A 421 14.45 -20.11 11.22
N GLU A 422 14.76 -18.86 11.58
CA GLU A 422 15.26 -18.50 12.91
C GLU A 422 14.11 -18.26 13.91
N PHE A 423 12.92 -17.95 13.41
CA PHE A 423 11.76 -17.67 14.26
C PHE A 423 11.06 -18.94 14.75
N LYS A 424 10.96 -19.08 16.08
CA LYS A 424 10.12 -20.10 16.70
C LYS A 424 8.66 -19.66 16.65
N LEU A 425 7.80 -20.47 16.02
CA LEU A 425 6.37 -20.20 15.87
C LEU A 425 5.73 -19.77 17.21
N PHE A 426 5.08 -18.60 17.21
CA PHE A 426 4.45 -17.95 18.39
C PHE A 426 5.41 -17.48 19.50
N SER A 427 6.71 -17.32 19.22
CA SER A 427 7.65 -16.64 20.11
C SER A 427 7.34 -15.15 20.25
N SER A 428 7.88 -14.53 21.31
CA SER A 428 7.84 -13.08 21.51
C SER A 428 8.99 -12.35 20.81
N ASP A 429 10.09 -13.05 20.51
CA ASP A 429 11.29 -12.46 19.92
C ASP A 429 11.20 -12.52 18.39
N VAL A 430 11.11 -11.34 17.75
CA VAL A 430 11.07 -11.18 16.29
C VAL A 430 12.45 -10.71 15.82
N VAL A 431 13.03 -11.42 14.87
CA VAL A 431 14.28 -11.03 14.18
C VAL A 431 13.92 -9.97 13.12
N ASP A 432 14.67 -8.87 13.03
CA ASP A 432 14.41 -7.70 12.15
C ASP A 432 15.58 -7.33 11.21
#